data_AF-A0A2X1N353-F1
#
_entry.id   AF-A0A2X1N353-F1
#
_cell.length_a   1.000
_cell.length_b   1.000
_cell.length_c   1.000
_cell.angle_alpha   90.00
_cell.angle_beta   90.00
_cell.angle_gamma   90.00
#
_symmetry.space_group_name_H-M   'P 1'
#
loop_
_entity.id
_entity.type
_entity.pdbx_description
1 polymer ?
#
loop_
_entity_poly.entity_id
_entity_poly.type
_entity_poly.pdbx_seq_one_letter_code
_entity_poly.pdbx_strand_id
1 'polypeptide(L)'
;MSVYAQAAVEPKEDTITVTAAPAPQESAWGPAATIAARQSATGTKTDTPIQKVPQSISVVTAEEMALHQPKSVKEALSYTPGVSVGTRGASNTYDHLIIRGFAAEGQSQNNYLNGLKLQGNFYNDAVIDPYMLERAEIMRGPVSVLYGKSSPGGLLNMVSKRPTTEPLKEVQFKAGTDSLFQTGFDFSDSLDDDGVYSYRLTGLARSANAQQKGSEEQRYAIAPAFTWRPDDKTNFTFLSYFQNEPETGYYGWLPKEGTVEPLPNGKRLPTDFNEGAKNNTYSRNEKMVGYSFESRI
;
A
#
# COMPACT_ATOMS: atom_id res chain seq x y z
N MET A 1 -82.26 12.54 -17.53
CA MET A 1 -80.82 12.69 -17.85
C MET A 1 -80.05 12.07 -16.70
N SER A 2 -79.45 10.90 -16.88
CA SER A 2 -78.63 10.24 -15.85
C SER A 2 -77.18 10.69 -15.99
N VAL A 3 -76.59 11.14 -14.89
CA VAL A 3 -75.18 11.52 -14.79
C VAL A 3 -74.43 10.30 -14.27
N TYR A 4 -73.50 9.76 -15.06
CA TYR A 4 -72.58 8.72 -14.61
C TYR A 4 -71.37 9.39 -13.95
N ALA A 5 -71.12 9.07 -12.67
CA ALA A 5 -69.88 9.42 -11.98
C ALA A 5 -68.80 8.41 -12.35
N GLN A 6 -67.65 8.91 -12.82
CA GLN A 6 -66.48 8.09 -13.11
C GLN A 6 -65.52 8.20 -11.92
N ALA A 7 -65.31 7.09 -11.21
CA ALA A 7 -64.38 7.02 -10.09
C ALA A 7 -62.93 7.15 -10.60
N ALA A 8 -62.17 8.05 -9.98
CA ALA A 8 -60.74 8.20 -10.24
C ALA A 8 -59.99 7.00 -9.65
N VAL A 9 -59.15 6.36 -10.45
CA VAL A 9 -58.23 5.30 -10.01
C VAL A 9 -56.95 5.99 -9.53
N GLU A 10 -56.64 5.88 -8.24
CA GLU A 10 -55.35 6.35 -7.72
C GLU A 10 -54.22 5.42 -8.19
N PRO A 11 -53.07 5.96 -8.63
CA PRO A 11 -51.93 5.15 -9.01
C PRO A 11 -51.32 4.51 -7.76
N LYS A 12 -51.08 3.21 -7.84
CA LYS A 12 -50.46 2.43 -6.78
C LYS A 12 -48.98 2.82 -6.70
N GLU A 13 -48.52 3.33 -5.57
CA GLU A 13 -47.09 3.61 -5.35
C GLU A 13 -46.31 2.29 -5.26
N ASP A 14 -45.38 2.09 -6.19
CA ASP A 14 -44.44 0.97 -6.14
C ASP A 14 -43.35 1.27 -5.11
N THR A 15 -43.52 0.70 -3.91
CA THR A 15 -42.49 0.74 -2.87
C THR A 15 -41.30 -0.11 -3.31
N ILE A 16 -40.22 0.53 -3.74
CA ILE A 16 -38.93 -0.13 -3.99
C ILE A 16 -38.29 -0.46 -2.64
N THR A 17 -38.38 -1.72 -2.22
CA THR A 17 -37.57 -2.23 -1.10
C THR A 17 -36.15 -2.49 -1.58
N VAL A 18 -35.22 -1.62 -1.18
CA VAL A 18 -33.78 -1.86 -1.34
C VAL A 18 -33.34 -2.83 -0.25
N THR A 19 -33.33 -4.12 -0.55
CA THR A 19 -32.62 -5.12 0.25
C THR A 19 -31.14 -5.02 -0.10
N ALA A 20 -30.40 -4.20 0.64
CA ALA A 20 -28.95 -4.32 0.65
C ALA A 20 -28.63 -5.71 1.21
N ALA A 21 -28.01 -6.58 0.40
CA ALA A 21 -27.33 -7.74 0.96
C ALA A 21 -26.35 -7.22 2.03
N PRO A 22 -26.22 -7.90 3.19
CA PRO A 22 -25.20 -7.51 4.16
C PRO A 22 -23.87 -7.46 3.42
N ALA A 23 -23.26 -6.27 3.35
CA ALA A 23 -21.89 -6.18 2.88
C ALA A 23 -21.07 -7.16 3.73
N PRO A 24 -20.21 -8.00 3.13
CA PRO A 24 -19.31 -8.84 3.90
C PRO A 24 -18.64 -7.98 4.97
N GLN A 25 -18.73 -8.41 6.23
CA GLN A 25 -18.15 -7.68 7.35
C GLN A 25 -16.68 -7.39 7.02
N GLU A 26 -16.31 -6.10 6.94
CA GLU A 26 -14.93 -5.70 6.70
C GLU A 26 -14.04 -6.40 7.73
N SER A 27 -12.92 -6.97 7.29
CA SER A 27 -11.87 -7.44 8.18
C SER A 27 -10.67 -6.51 8.11
N ALA A 28 -10.03 -6.26 9.25
CA ALA A 28 -8.80 -5.49 9.34
C ALA A 28 -7.63 -6.03 8.48
N TRP A 29 -7.67 -7.31 8.09
CA TRP A 29 -6.63 -7.94 7.27
C TRP A 29 -7.05 -8.24 5.82
N GLY A 30 -8.26 -7.83 5.42
CA GLY A 30 -8.80 -8.05 4.07
C GLY A 30 -9.05 -6.74 3.33
N PRO A 31 -9.68 -6.79 2.14
CA PRO A 31 -10.08 -5.60 1.41
C PRO A 31 -11.09 -4.76 2.22
N ALA A 32 -11.05 -3.44 2.04
CA ALA A 32 -12.10 -2.54 2.50
C ALA A 32 -13.17 -2.41 1.41
N ALA A 33 -14.45 -2.30 1.80
CA ALA A 33 -15.54 -2.20 0.83
C ALA A 33 -15.59 -0.84 0.08
N THR A 34 -14.96 0.19 0.65
CA THR A 34 -14.86 1.54 0.08
C THR A 34 -13.53 2.16 0.49
N ILE A 35 -13.22 3.34 -0.05
CA ILE A 35 -12.11 4.20 0.36
C ILE A 35 -12.00 4.42 1.88
N ALA A 36 -13.13 4.41 2.60
CA ALA A 36 -13.21 4.68 4.03
C ALA A 36 -13.26 3.37 4.83
N ALA A 37 -12.10 2.76 5.05
CA ALA A 37 -11.96 1.59 5.93
C ALA A 37 -12.46 1.89 7.34
N ARG A 38 -13.14 0.92 7.97
CA ARG A 38 -13.70 1.03 9.32
C ARG A 38 -13.02 0.12 10.33
N GLN A 39 -12.27 -0.87 9.87
CA GLN A 39 -11.55 -1.83 10.71
C GLN A 39 -10.04 -1.65 10.56
N SER A 40 -9.31 -1.83 11.66
CA SER A 40 -7.85 -1.93 11.66
C SER A 40 -7.41 -2.79 12.83
N ALA A 41 -6.34 -3.56 12.62
CA ALA A 41 -5.68 -4.34 13.66
C ALA A 41 -4.33 -3.73 14.07
N THR A 42 -3.87 -2.67 13.39
CA THR A 42 -2.55 -2.07 13.68
C THR A 42 -2.51 -1.47 15.09
N GLY A 43 -3.60 -0.87 15.57
CA GLY A 43 -3.64 -0.22 16.89
C GLY A 43 -3.72 -1.15 18.09
N THR A 44 -4.24 -2.36 17.90
CA THR A 44 -4.66 -3.25 19.00
C THR A 44 -4.22 -4.69 18.82
N LYS A 45 -3.67 -5.06 17.65
CA LYS A 45 -3.40 -6.44 17.21
C LYS A 45 -4.63 -7.36 17.19
N THR A 46 -5.83 -6.77 17.20
CA THR A 46 -7.12 -7.45 17.10
C THR A 46 -7.99 -6.73 16.07
N ASP A 47 -8.86 -7.44 15.37
CA ASP A 47 -9.77 -6.82 14.39
C ASP A 47 -10.74 -5.86 15.10
N THR A 48 -10.43 -4.56 15.06
CA THR A 48 -11.07 -3.55 15.90
C THR A 48 -11.64 -2.41 15.05
N PRO A 49 -12.90 -2.00 15.26
CA PRO A 49 -13.42 -0.79 14.65
C PRO A 49 -12.57 0.42 15.02
N ILE A 50 -12.17 1.24 14.04
CA ILE A 50 -11.24 2.36 14.24
C ILE A 50 -11.74 3.31 15.35
N GLN A 51 -13.06 3.53 15.45
CA GLN A 51 -13.68 4.35 16.50
C GLN A 51 -13.47 3.83 17.94
N LYS A 52 -13.06 2.57 18.12
CA LYS A 52 -12.74 1.94 19.41
C LYS A 52 -11.24 1.89 19.68
N VAL A 53 -10.40 2.33 18.74
CA VAL A 53 -8.95 2.37 18.92
C VAL A 53 -8.55 3.67 19.62
N PRO A 54 -7.84 3.63 20.77
CA PRO A 54 -7.48 4.84 21.53
C PRO A 54 -6.27 5.59 20.95
N GLN A 55 -6.03 5.51 19.65
CA GLN A 55 -4.91 6.15 18.94
C GLN A 55 -5.34 6.59 17.54
N SER A 56 -4.63 7.58 16.97
CA SER A 56 -4.91 8.06 15.62
C SER A 56 -4.40 7.07 14.56
N ILE A 57 -5.32 6.37 13.89
CA ILE A 57 -5.04 5.47 12.75
C ILE A 57 -5.60 6.04 11.44
N SER A 58 -4.80 5.96 10.38
CA SER A 58 -5.20 6.30 9.01
C SER A 58 -4.94 5.08 8.16
N VAL A 59 -5.90 4.75 7.30
CA VAL A 59 -5.85 3.59 6.41
C VAL A 59 -5.98 4.11 5.00
N VAL A 60 -4.93 3.91 4.19
CA VAL A 60 -4.99 4.09 2.73
C VAL A 60 -5.33 2.75 2.13
N THR A 61 -6.46 2.69 1.41
CA THR A 61 -6.99 1.44 0.83
C THR A 61 -6.36 1.15 -0.53
N ALA A 62 -6.41 -0.11 -0.98
CA ALA A 62 -6.03 -0.47 -2.36
C ALA A 62 -6.84 0.31 -3.42
N GLU A 63 -8.11 0.61 -3.14
CA GLU A 63 -8.95 1.48 -3.99
C GLU A 63 -8.36 2.90 -4.09
N GLU A 64 -7.89 3.48 -2.98
CA GLU A 64 -7.24 4.81 -2.98
C GLU A 64 -5.91 4.80 -3.73
N MET A 65 -5.11 3.76 -3.53
CA MET A 65 -3.87 3.59 -4.29
C MET A 65 -4.16 3.44 -5.78
N ALA A 66 -5.23 2.74 -6.17
CA ALA A 66 -5.61 2.59 -7.57
C ALA A 66 -6.03 3.91 -8.24
N LEU A 67 -6.54 4.89 -7.48
CA LEU A 67 -6.88 6.23 -8.02
C LEU A 67 -5.65 7.03 -8.44
N HIS A 68 -4.55 6.89 -7.71
CA HIS A 68 -3.35 7.71 -7.91
C HIS A 68 -2.21 6.95 -8.60
N GLN A 69 -2.29 5.62 -8.67
CA GLN A 69 -1.26 4.75 -9.24
C GLN A 69 0.16 5.05 -8.71
N PRO A 70 0.36 5.14 -7.37
CA PRO A 70 1.64 5.54 -6.78
C PRO A 70 2.74 4.53 -7.10
N LYS A 71 3.98 5.02 -7.23
CA LYS A 71 5.18 4.19 -7.46
C LYS A 71 5.77 3.60 -6.18
N SER A 72 5.36 4.12 -5.03
CA SER A 72 5.88 3.76 -3.71
C SER A 72 4.81 3.92 -2.64
N VAL A 73 4.98 3.27 -1.49
CA VAL A 73 4.04 3.45 -0.36
C VAL A 73 4.15 4.87 0.19
N LYS A 74 5.32 5.49 0.10
CA LYS A 74 5.50 6.90 0.42
C LYS A 74 4.60 7.82 -0.41
N GLU A 75 4.51 7.60 -1.73
CA GLU A 75 3.59 8.39 -2.57
C GLU A 75 2.12 8.15 -2.24
N ALA A 76 1.74 6.92 -1.87
CA ALA A 76 0.39 6.59 -1.43
C ALA A 76 -0.04 7.35 -0.17
N LEU A 77 0.93 7.79 0.65
CA LEU A 77 0.68 8.50 1.91
C LEU A 77 0.62 10.03 1.75
N SER A 78 0.69 10.56 0.52
CA SER A 78 0.69 12.00 0.22
C SER A 78 -0.48 12.78 0.84
N TYR A 79 -1.63 12.14 1.02
CA TYR A 79 -2.83 12.74 1.61
C TYR A 79 -3.04 12.40 3.10
N THR A 80 -2.14 11.60 3.70
CA THR A 80 -2.28 11.16 5.09
C THR A 80 -1.79 12.24 6.07
N PRO A 81 -2.63 12.70 7.01
CA PRO A 81 -2.26 13.78 7.91
C PRO A 81 -1.20 13.35 8.93
N GLY A 82 -0.26 14.27 9.19
CA GLY A 82 0.85 14.08 10.14
C GLY A 82 1.99 13.22 9.59
N VAL A 83 2.02 12.96 8.29
CA VAL A 83 3.09 12.24 7.59
C VAL A 83 3.75 13.18 6.57
N SER A 84 5.07 13.28 6.60
CA SER A 84 5.85 13.95 5.57
C SER A 84 6.50 12.92 4.67
N VAL A 85 6.16 12.99 3.38
CA VAL A 85 6.60 12.09 2.30
C VAL A 85 7.70 12.71 1.43
N GLY A 86 8.02 13.99 1.67
CA GLY A 86 8.96 14.77 0.86
C GLY A 86 10.41 14.74 1.33
N THR A 87 10.78 13.84 2.25
CA THR A 87 12.14 13.84 2.86
C THR A 87 13.25 13.59 1.85
N ARG A 88 12.91 13.04 0.67
CA ARG A 88 13.84 12.79 -0.44
C ARG A 88 13.31 13.26 -1.80
N GLY A 89 12.37 14.22 -1.80
CA GLY A 89 11.76 14.73 -3.04
C GLY A 89 11.23 13.61 -3.94
N ALA A 90 11.63 13.62 -5.21
CA ALA A 90 11.19 12.66 -6.23
C ALA A 90 11.80 11.26 -6.10
N SER A 91 12.85 11.07 -5.28
CA SER A 91 13.51 9.77 -5.10
C SER A 91 12.57 8.77 -4.44
N ASN A 92 12.44 7.57 -5.00
CA ASN A 92 11.64 6.46 -4.45
C ASN A 92 12.48 5.26 -3.99
N THR A 93 13.78 5.46 -3.77
CA THR A 93 14.68 4.39 -3.31
C THR A 93 14.21 3.76 -1.99
N TYR A 94 13.72 4.59 -1.05
CA TYR A 94 13.17 4.16 0.23
C TYR A 94 11.82 4.83 0.52
N ASP A 95 10.99 4.12 1.27
CA ASP A 95 9.78 4.62 1.92
C ASP A 95 10.11 5.19 3.31
N HIS A 96 11.08 6.10 3.34
CA HIS A 96 11.42 6.86 4.55
C HIS A 96 10.37 7.94 4.80
N LEU A 97 9.82 7.96 6.01
CA LEU A 97 8.74 8.86 6.42
C LEU A 97 9.14 9.62 7.68
N ILE A 98 8.67 10.86 7.80
CA ILE A 98 8.62 11.58 9.07
C ILE A 98 7.18 11.60 9.55
N ILE A 99 6.91 11.06 10.73
CA ILE A 99 5.57 11.00 11.32
C ILE A 99 5.55 11.90 12.55
N ARG A 100 4.64 12.88 12.58
CA ARG A 100 4.54 13.91 13.63
C ARG A 100 5.87 14.62 13.94
N GLY A 101 6.72 14.82 12.93
CA GLY A 101 8.02 15.48 13.06
C GLY A 101 9.18 14.59 13.52
N PHE A 102 8.94 13.29 13.76
CA PHE A 102 9.98 12.33 14.15
C PHE A 102 10.20 11.29 13.05
N ALA A 103 11.45 10.86 12.89
CA ALA A 103 11.88 9.73 12.09
C ALA A 103 12.65 8.73 12.98
N ALA A 104 13.00 7.56 12.45
CA ALA A 104 13.95 6.68 13.13
C ALA A 104 15.37 7.27 13.05
N GLU A 105 16.20 6.96 14.05
CA GLU A 105 17.60 7.37 14.05
C GLU A 105 18.36 6.78 12.86
N GLY A 106 19.39 7.50 12.39
CA GLY A 106 20.29 6.98 11.35
C GLY A 106 19.66 6.87 9.97
N GLN A 107 18.60 7.65 9.69
CA GLN A 107 17.90 7.68 8.41
C GLN A 107 17.25 6.33 8.03
N SER A 108 17.07 5.43 9.00
CA SER A 108 16.42 4.13 8.78
C SER A 108 14.91 4.27 8.63
N GLN A 109 14.27 3.29 8.01
CA GLN A 109 12.81 3.20 7.95
C GLN A 109 12.21 2.70 9.28
N ASN A 110 10.91 2.92 9.48
CA ASN A 110 10.14 2.37 10.61
C ASN A 110 8.88 1.66 10.11
N ASN A 111 9.08 0.77 9.14
CA ASN A 111 8.02 0.16 8.35
C ASN A 111 7.80 -1.28 8.83
N TYR A 112 6.53 -1.70 8.80
CA TYR A 112 6.05 -3.02 9.19
C TYR A 112 5.27 -3.61 8.03
N LEU A 113 5.32 -4.93 7.90
CA LEU A 113 4.55 -5.70 6.94
C LEU A 113 3.83 -6.81 7.70
N ASN A 114 2.50 -6.87 7.56
CA ASN A 114 1.65 -7.82 8.25
C ASN A 114 1.87 -7.85 9.78
N GLY A 115 2.11 -6.67 10.38
CA GLY A 115 2.34 -6.52 11.82
C GLY A 115 3.75 -6.88 12.31
N LEU A 116 4.65 -7.30 11.42
CA LEU A 116 6.05 -7.61 11.72
C LEU A 116 6.98 -6.52 11.16
N LYS A 117 8.01 -6.16 11.91
CA LYS A 117 8.92 -5.08 11.51
C LYS A 117 9.80 -5.54 10.35
N LEU A 118 9.84 -4.74 9.26
CA LEU A 118 10.86 -4.87 8.22
C LEU A 118 12.14 -4.21 8.72
N GLN A 119 12.82 -4.87 9.66
CA GLN A 119 13.99 -4.30 10.32
C GLN A 119 15.18 -4.25 9.36
N GLY A 120 15.38 -3.09 8.73
CA GLY A 120 16.58 -2.80 7.96
C GLY A 120 17.76 -2.34 8.82
N ASN A 121 18.89 -2.11 8.15
CA ASN A 121 20.09 -1.53 8.73
C ASN A 121 20.90 -0.78 7.66
N PHE A 122 21.30 0.46 7.95
CA PHE A 122 22.09 1.30 7.05
C PHE A 122 21.40 1.45 5.68
N TYR A 123 22.05 1.12 4.57
CA TYR A 123 21.43 1.09 3.24
C TYR A 123 20.66 -0.20 2.93
N ASN A 124 20.44 -1.09 3.89
CA ASN A 124 19.70 -2.33 3.68
C ASN A 124 18.31 -2.23 4.29
N ASP A 125 17.49 -1.37 3.70
CA ASP A 125 16.11 -1.09 4.10
C ASP A 125 15.16 -1.54 2.99
N ALA A 126 14.22 -2.44 3.35
CA ALA A 126 13.34 -3.09 2.38
C ALA A 126 12.13 -2.23 2.02
N VAL A 127 11.59 -2.38 0.81
CA VAL A 127 10.37 -1.70 0.36
C VAL A 127 9.40 -2.66 -0.32
N ILE A 128 8.11 -2.44 -0.13
CA ILE A 128 7.07 -3.26 -0.75
C ILE A 128 6.36 -2.43 -1.81
N ASP A 129 6.21 -2.97 -3.01
CA ASP A 129 5.47 -2.26 -4.05
C ASP A 129 3.98 -2.13 -3.67
N PRO A 130 3.36 -0.95 -3.80
CA PRO A 130 1.95 -0.75 -3.43
C PRO A 130 0.99 -1.67 -4.19
N TYR A 131 1.36 -2.19 -5.38
CA TYR A 131 0.53 -3.14 -6.11
C TYR A 131 0.32 -4.47 -5.38
N MET A 132 1.20 -4.83 -4.45
CA MET A 132 1.11 -6.06 -3.64
C MET A 132 0.31 -5.88 -2.34
N LEU A 133 -0.16 -4.66 -2.08
CA LEU A 133 -0.78 -4.29 -0.81
C LEU A 133 -2.30 -4.20 -0.92
N GLU A 134 -2.96 -4.66 0.12
CA GLU A 134 -4.39 -4.45 0.35
C GLU A 134 -4.61 -3.12 1.06
N ARG A 135 -3.70 -2.75 1.98
CA ARG A 135 -3.76 -1.54 2.80
C ARG A 135 -2.37 -1.01 3.14
N ALA A 136 -2.27 0.30 3.29
CA ALA A 136 -1.15 0.97 3.97
C ALA A 136 -1.70 1.77 5.17
N GLU A 137 -1.33 1.36 6.39
CA GLU A 137 -1.87 1.91 7.64
C GLU A 137 -0.81 2.71 8.39
N ILE A 138 -1.17 3.92 8.84
CA ILE A 138 -0.32 4.78 9.67
C ILE A 138 -0.88 4.83 11.09
N MET A 139 -0.05 4.46 12.06
CA MET A 139 -0.31 4.60 13.49
C MET A 139 0.58 5.70 14.05
N ARG A 140 -0.03 6.77 14.59
CA ARG A 140 0.69 7.96 15.05
C ARG A 140 0.90 7.98 16.57
N GLY A 141 2.08 8.43 16.98
CA GLY A 141 2.52 8.49 18.37
C GLY A 141 3.23 7.22 18.85
N PRO A 142 3.49 7.08 20.15
CA PRO A 142 4.17 5.91 20.70
C PRO A 142 3.41 4.60 20.45
N VAL A 143 4.12 3.56 20.02
CA VAL A 143 3.57 2.25 19.62
C VAL A 143 4.26 1.06 20.29
N SER A 144 5.26 1.34 21.14
CA SER A 144 6.17 0.32 21.67
C SER A 144 5.48 -0.74 22.53
N VAL A 145 4.32 -0.42 23.10
CA VAL A 145 3.50 -1.35 23.90
C VAL A 145 3.10 -2.61 23.14
N LEU A 146 2.88 -2.51 21.82
CA LEU A 146 2.54 -3.66 20.97
C LEU A 146 3.68 -4.08 20.04
N TYR A 147 4.59 -3.18 19.69
CA TYR A 147 5.58 -3.39 18.61
C TYR A 147 7.05 -3.35 19.05
N GLY A 148 7.35 -3.14 20.33
CA GLY A 148 8.73 -3.04 20.82
C GLY A 148 9.44 -1.78 20.35
N LYS A 149 10.72 -1.87 19.98
CA LYS A 149 11.51 -0.66 19.63
C LYS A 149 10.94 0.06 18.39
N SER A 150 10.55 1.32 18.56
CA SER A 150 9.97 2.15 17.50
C SER A 150 10.27 3.63 17.73
N SER A 151 10.33 4.42 16.66
CA SER A 151 10.39 5.88 16.75
C SER A 151 9.11 6.42 17.43
N PRO A 152 9.19 7.51 18.23
CA PRO A 152 8.04 8.09 18.93
C PRO A 152 7.00 8.71 17.98
N GLY A 153 7.37 9.01 16.72
CA GLY A 153 6.46 9.57 15.73
C GLY A 153 5.30 8.65 15.36
N GLY A 154 5.55 7.34 15.35
CA GLY A 154 4.62 6.33 14.88
C GLY A 154 5.29 5.27 14.02
N LEU A 155 4.47 4.45 13.37
CA LEU A 155 4.90 3.42 12.42
C LEU A 155 3.96 3.37 11.21
N LEU A 156 4.51 2.88 10.10
CA LEU A 156 3.76 2.41 8.92
C LEU A 156 3.60 0.90 9.02
N ASN A 157 2.39 0.38 8.89
CA ASN A 157 2.11 -1.04 8.73
C ASN A 157 1.41 -1.29 7.39
N MET A 158 1.99 -2.14 6.57
CA MET A 158 1.46 -2.56 5.29
C MET A 158 0.77 -3.90 5.44
N VAL A 159 -0.38 -4.09 4.78
CA VAL A 159 -1.11 -5.36 4.76
C VAL A 159 -1.00 -5.94 3.36
N SER A 160 -0.38 -7.12 3.24
CA SER A 160 -0.29 -7.83 1.98
C SER A 160 -1.67 -8.26 1.48
N LYS A 161 -1.85 -8.25 0.17
CA LYS A 161 -2.95 -8.95 -0.50
C LYS A 161 -3.00 -10.42 -0.07
N ARG A 162 -4.21 -10.93 0.13
CA ARG A 162 -4.49 -12.34 0.50
C ARG A 162 -5.43 -12.99 -0.53
N PRO A 163 -5.53 -14.33 -0.59
CA PRO A 163 -6.48 -15.01 -1.46
C PRO A 163 -7.91 -14.48 -1.29
N THR A 164 -8.56 -14.15 -2.42
CA THR A 164 -9.91 -13.61 -2.47
C THR A 164 -10.96 -14.70 -2.27
N THR A 165 -12.19 -14.31 -1.92
CA THR A 165 -13.33 -15.23 -1.82
C THR A 165 -13.91 -15.59 -3.18
N GLU A 166 -13.87 -14.65 -4.13
CA GLU A 166 -14.31 -14.82 -5.51
C GLU A 166 -13.10 -14.85 -6.46
N PRO A 167 -13.19 -15.52 -7.62
CA PRO A 167 -12.11 -15.53 -8.60
C PRO A 167 -11.70 -14.13 -9.05
N LEU A 168 -10.41 -13.83 -8.97
CA LEU A 168 -9.78 -12.58 -9.44
C LEU A 168 -8.81 -12.90 -10.58
N LYS A 169 -8.96 -12.23 -11.72
CA LYS A 169 -8.09 -12.36 -12.89
C LYS A 169 -7.80 -10.99 -13.48
N GLU A 170 -6.77 -10.33 -12.97
CA GLU A 170 -6.37 -9.00 -13.40
C GLU A 170 -5.06 -9.03 -14.18
N VAL A 171 -5.00 -8.27 -15.26
CA VAL A 171 -3.77 -7.90 -15.96
C VAL A 171 -3.76 -6.38 -16.12
N GLN A 172 -2.63 -5.75 -15.82
CA GLN A 172 -2.47 -4.30 -15.86
C GLN A 172 -1.30 -3.90 -16.73
N PHE A 173 -1.48 -2.86 -17.53
CA PHE A 173 -0.43 -2.21 -18.30
C PHE A 173 -0.38 -0.72 -17.96
N LYS A 174 0.82 -0.18 -17.78
CA LYS A 174 1.05 1.27 -17.66
C LYS A 174 2.11 1.72 -18.66
N ALA A 175 1.87 2.88 -19.25
CA ALA A 175 2.84 3.63 -20.03
C ALA A 175 2.76 5.10 -19.60
N GLY A 176 3.90 5.77 -19.43
CA GLY A 176 3.94 7.14 -18.92
C GLY A 176 5.16 7.93 -19.35
N THR A 177 5.32 9.11 -18.77
CA THR A 177 6.51 9.96 -18.98
C THR A 177 7.77 9.26 -18.48
N ASP A 178 8.93 9.80 -18.89
CA ASP A 178 10.23 9.28 -18.48
C ASP A 178 10.41 7.80 -18.82
N SER A 179 9.86 7.39 -19.97
CA SER A 179 9.91 5.99 -20.44
C SER A 179 9.35 4.98 -19.43
N LEU A 180 8.36 5.37 -18.62
CA LEU A 180 7.68 4.45 -17.72
C LEU A 180 6.94 3.39 -18.52
N PHE A 181 7.30 2.13 -18.29
CA PHE A 181 6.57 0.95 -18.73
C PHE A 181 6.40 0.00 -17.54
N GLN A 182 5.16 -0.40 -17.27
CA GLN A 182 4.85 -1.41 -16.27
C GLN A 182 3.86 -2.42 -16.83
N THR A 183 4.11 -3.69 -16.55
CA THR A 183 3.14 -4.77 -16.71
C THR A 183 2.96 -5.45 -15.37
N GLY A 184 1.73 -5.78 -15.01
CA GLY A 184 1.40 -6.45 -13.77
C GLY A 184 0.26 -7.44 -13.96
N PHE A 185 0.13 -8.35 -13.03
CA PHE A 185 -0.98 -9.28 -12.94
C PHE A 185 -1.33 -9.58 -11.49
N ASP A 186 -2.59 -9.90 -11.24
CA ASP A 186 -3.09 -10.34 -9.94
C ASP A 186 -4.13 -11.43 -10.17
N PHE A 187 -3.75 -12.67 -9.88
CA PHE A 187 -4.61 -13.84 -10.02
C PHE A 187 -4.89 -14.43 -8.65
N SER A 188 -6.16 -14.67 -8.34
CA SER A 188 -6.56 -15.36 -7.11
C SER A 188 -7.77 -16.24 -7.39
N ASP A 189 -7.76 -17.45 -6.86
CA ASP A 189 -8.87 -18.40 -7.04
C ASP A 189 -8.86 -19.45 -5.92
N SER A 190 -9.97 -20.16 -5.78
CA SER A 190 -10.05 -21.39 -5.00
C SER A 190 -9.56 -22.58 -5.83
N LEU A 191 -8.92 -23.55 -5.17
CA LEU A 191 -8.41 -24.77 -5.81
C LEU A 191 -9.39 -25.95 -5.67
N ASP A 192 -10.42 -25.79 -4.84
CA ASP A 192 -11.50 -26.74 -4.57
C ASP A 192 -12.83 -25.99 -4.42
N ASP A 193 -13.93 -26.71 -4.64
CA ASP A 193 -15.29 -26.15 -4.61
C ASP A 193 -15.70 -25.64 -3.21
N ASP A 194 -15.12 -26.20 -2.15
CA ASP A 194 -15.42 -25.86 -0.75
C ASP A 194 -14.61 -24.62 -0.26
N GLY A 195 -13.64 -24.14 -1.04
CA GLY A 195 -12.79 -22.99 -0.69
C GLY A 195 -11.78 -23.26 0.44
N VAL A 196 -11.48 -24.53 0.71
CA VAL A 196 -10.52 -24.97 1.73
C VAL A 196 -9.11 -24.55 1.36
N TYR A 197 -8.77 -24.60 0.07
CA TYR A 197 -7.48 -24.21 -0.48
C TYR A 197 -7.69 -23.08 -1.48
N SER A 198 -6.98 -21.97 -1.29
CA SER A 198 -7.05 -20.81 -2.18
C SER A 198 -5.67 -20.22 -2.36
N TYR A 199 -5.43 -19.58 -3.51
CA TYR A 199 -4.14 -18.98 -3.82
C TYR A 199 -4.31 -17.53 -4.27
N ARG A 200 -3.21 -16.78 -4.20
CA ARG A 200 -3.05 -15.50 -4.89
C ARG A 200 -1.63 -15.39 -5.41
N LEU A 201 -1.50 -14.97 -6.67
CA LEU A 201 -0.23 -14.70 -7.29
C LEU A 201 -0.29 -13.31 -7.91
N THR A 202 0.36 -12.37 -7.25
CA THR A 202 0.49 -10.99 -7.72
C THR A 202 1.91 -10.76 -8.20
N GLY A 203 2.09 -10.13 -9.36
CA GLY A 203 3.41 -9.88 -9.93
C GLY A 203 3.44 -8.61 -10.77
N LEU A 204 4.62 -8.00 -10.86
CA LEU A 204 4.86 -6.87 -11.75
C LEU A 204 6.30 -6.81 -12.25
N ALA A 205 6.45 -6.20 -13.42
CA ALA A 205 7.71 -5.73 -13.96
C ALA A 205 7.54 -4.25 -14.34
N ARG A 206 8.43 -3.39 -13.84
CA ARG A 206 8.45 -1.95 -14.08
C ARG A 206 9.85 -1.51 -14.51
N SER A 207 9.90 -0.69 -15.55
CA SER A 207 11.10 0.03 -15.99
C SER A 207 10.74 1.49 -16.25
N ALA A 208 11.59 2.42 -15.83
CA ALA A 208 11.43 3.84 -16.06
C ALA A 208 12.79 4.55 -15.96
N ASN A 209 12.90 5.74 -16.56
CA ASN A 209 13.94 6.70 -16.21
C ASN A 209 13.55 7.44 -14.93
N ALA A 210 14.53 7.73 -14.08
CA ALA A 210 14.32 8.68 -12.99
C ALA A 210 14.24 10.11 -13.55
N GLN A 211 13.73 11.04 -12.74
CA GLN A 211 13.74 12.46 -13.10
C GLN A 211 15.17 12.99 -13.30
N GLN A 212 16.14 12.45 -12.55
CA GLN A 212 17.53 12.87 -12.61
C GLN A 212 18.23 12.20 -13.79
N LYS A 213 18.90 13.00 -14.63
CA LYS A 213 19.55 12.51 -15.85
C LYS A 213 20.52 11.35 -15.56
N GLY A 214 20.41 10.29 -16.36
CA GLY A 214 21.29 9.12 -16.30
C GLY A 214 20.98 8.12 -15.19
N SER A 215 19.93 8.36 -14.38
CA SER A 215 19.45 7.39 -13.39
C SER A 215 18.20 6.67 -13.90
N GLU A 216 18.10 5.38 -13.62
CA GLU A 216 17.03 4.49 -14.08
C GLU A 216 16.38 3.79 -12.88
N GLU A 217 15.10 3.43 -12.99
CA GLU A 217 14.34 2.65 -12.03
C GLU A 217 13.90 1.34 -12.68
N GLN A 218 14.28 0.20 -12.11
CA GLN A 218 13.85 -1.12 -12.58
C GLN A 218 13.41 -1.97 -11.39
N ARG A 219 12.22 -2.59 -11.49
CA ARG A 219 11.66 -3.45 -10.44
C ARG A 219 10.96 -4.66 -11.04
N TYR A 220 11.30 -5.83 -10.53
CA TYR A 220 10.63 -7.10 -10.81
C TYR A 220 10.21 -7.71 -9.49
N ALA A 221 8.92 -7.92 -9.27
CA ALA A 221 8.41 -8.44 -8.02
C ALA A 221 7.33 -9.50 -8.25
N ILE A 222 7.29 -10.50 -7.38
CA ILE A 222 6.26 -11.53 -7.35
C ILE A 222 5.93 -11.90 -5.90
N ALA A 223 4.65 -12.03 -5.60
CA ALA A 223 4.11 -12.31 -4.28
C ALA A 223 3.17 -13.53 -4.31
N PRO A 224 3.71 -14.77 -4.22
CA PRO A 224 2.90 -15.97 -4.02
C PRO A 224 2.30 -16.00 -2.61
N ALA A 225 1.00 -16.25 -2.54
CA ALA A 225 0.26 -16.46 -1.30
C ALA A 225 -0.67 -17.67 -1.43
N PHE A 226 -0.88 -18.35 -0.31
CA PHE A 226 -1.74 -19.53 -0.24
C PHE A 226 -2.47 -19.54 1.09
N THR A 227 -3.76 -19.84 1.08
CA THR A 227 -4.57 -19.95 2.28
C THR A 227 -5.20 -21.34 2.36
N TRP A 228 -5.07 -21.94 3.53
CA TRP A 228 -5.71 -23.19 3.93
C TRP A 228 -6.69 -22.93 5.07
N ARG A 229 -7.97 -23.27 4.85
CA ARG A 229 -9.08 -23.17 5.81
C ARG A 229 -9.69 -24.56 6.02
N PRO A 230 -9.13 -25.40 6.91
CA PRO A 230 -9.67 -26.74 7.14
C PRO A 230 -11.10 -26.73 7.71
N ASP A 231 -11.48 -25.64 8.37
CA ASP A 231 -12.80 -25.39 8.95
C ASP A 231 -13.08 -23.87 9.03
N ASP A 232 -14.25 -23.50 9.54
CA ASP A 232 -14.71 -22.11 9.68
C ASP A 232 -14.04 -21.32 10.84
N LYS A 233 -13.18 -21.98 11.61
CA LYS A 233 -12.49 -21.41 12.77
C LYS A 233 -10.98 -21.30 12.60
N THR A 234 -10.41 -21.98 11.61
CA THR A 234 -8.96 -22.09 11.41
C THR A 234 -8.56 -21.53 10.06
N ASN A 235 -7.61 -20.62 10.04
CA ASN A 235 -7.07 -20.03 8.82
C ASN A 235 -5.55 -19.96 8.89
N PHE A 236 -4.89 -20.72 8.02
CA PHE A 236 -3.45 -20.62 7.78
C PHE A 236 -3.20 -19.96 6.43
N THR A 237 -2.53 -18.81 6.43
CA THR A 237 -2.17 -18.09 5.20
C THR A 237 -0.65 -17.99 5.09
N PHE A 238 -0.07 -18.66 4.11
CA PHE A 238 1.30 -18.49 3.67
C PHE A 238 1.43 -17.20 2.84
N LEU A 239 2.46 -16.41 3.13
CA LEU A 239 2.75 -15.15 2.46
C LEU A 239 4.23 -15.12 2.08
N SER A 240 4.53 -14.90 0.81
CA SER A 240 5.89 -14.71 0.33
C SER A 240 6.01 -13.53 -0.61
N TYR A 241 7.19 -12.94 -0.66
CA TYR A 241 7.50 -11.78 -1.49
C TYR A 241 8.94 -11.87 -1.98
N PHE A 242 9.11 -11.76 -3.29
CA PHE A 242 10.41 -11.77 -3.93
C PHE A 242 10.50 -10.55 -4.84
N GLN A 243 11.51 -9.72 -4.64
CA GLN A 243 11.74 -8.51 -5.41
C GLN A 243 13.21 -8.40 -5.82
N ASN A 244 13.42 -7.97 -7.05
CA ASN A 244 14.72 -7.62 -7.58
C ASN A 244 14.65 -6.25 -8.27
N GLU A 245 15.53 -5.35 -7.88
CA GLU A 245 15.69 -4.02 -8.44
C GLU A 245 17.14 -3.84 -8.86
N PRO A 246 17.48 -4.10 -10.14
CA PRO A 246 18.83 -3.85 -10.64
C PRO A 246 19.25 -2.40 -10.46
N GLU A 247 18.32 -1.47 -10.66
CA GLU A 247 18.52 -0.03 -10.48
C GLU A 247 17.37 0.55 -9.65
N THR A 248 17.70 1.14 -8.50
CA THR A 248 16.72 1.67 -7.54
C THR A 248 16.35 3.14 -7.77
N GLY A 249 16.84 3.73 -8.87
CA GLY A 249 16.66 5.15 -9.17
C GLY A 249 17.72 6.06 -8.56
N TYR A 250 17.45 7.35 -8.63
CA TYR A 250 18.29 8.37 -8.01
C TYR A 250 18.04 8.42 -6.50
N TYR A 251 19.11 8.41 -5.70
CA TYR A 251 19.06 8.59 -4.25
C TYR A 251 19.89 9.81 -3.82
N GLY A 252 19.25 10.98 -3.80
CA GLY A 252 19.93 12.25 -3.52
C GLY A 252 18.97 13.39 -3.20
N TRP A 253 19.54 14.59 -3.00
CA TRP A 253 18.80 15.84 -2.87
C TRP A 253 19.35 16.79 -3.92
N LEU A 254 18.48 17.62 -4.47
CA LEU A 254 18.98 18.79 -5.18
C LEU A 254 19.66 19.75 -4.17
N PRO A 255 20.84 20.31 -4.50
CA PRO A 255 21.56 21.18 -3.59
C PRO A 255 20.80 22.49 -3.36
N LYS A 256 20.90 23.03 -2.13
CA LYS A 256 20.27 24.32 -1.77
C LYS A 256 20.78 25.44 -2.67
N GLU A 257 22.10 25.57 -2.80
CA GLU A 257 22.73 26.44 -3.78
C GLU A 257 22.48 25.90 -5.20
N GLY A 258 21.96 26.77 -6.05
CA GLY A 258 21.53 26.44 -7.40
C GLY A 258 20.05 26.06 -7.52
N THR A 259 19.35 25.65 -6.46
CA THR A 259 17.90 25.39 -6.55
C THR A 259 17.03 26.35 -5.78
N VAL A 260 17.28 26.59 -4.49
CA VAL A 260 16.55 27.55 -3.66
C VAL A 260 17.23 28.91 -3.75
N GLU A 261 18.55 28.91 -3.57
CA GLU A 261 19.42 30.08 -3.77
C GLU A 261 20.01 29.99 -5.19
N PRO A 262 20.09 31.10 -5.95
CA PRO A 262 20.73 31.07 -7.26
C PRO A 262 22.23 30.79 -7.14
N LEU A 263 22.82 30.23 -8.20
CA LEU A 263 24.28 30.11 -8.34
C LEU A 263 24.94 31.50 -8.35
N PRO A 264 26.26 31.63 -8.11
CA PRO A 264 26.97 32.91 -8.16
C PRO A 264 26.81 33.68 -9.48
N ASN A 265 26.50 32.98 -10.58
CA ASN A 265 26.23 33.55 -11.89
C ASN A 265 24.75 33.89 -12.14
N GLY A 266 23.90 33.85 -11.11
CA GLY A 266 22.46 34.13 -11.16
C GLY A 266 21.59 33.00 -11.74
N LYS A 267 22.18 31.93 -12.27
CA LYS A 267 21.42 30.80 -12.86
C LYS A 267 20.91 29.84 -11.78
N ARG A 268 19.95 29.00 -12.16
CA ARG A 268 19.48 27.87 -11.36
C ARG A 268 19.83 26.55 -12.05
N LEU A 269 20.05 25.52 -11.24
CA LEU A 269 20.16 24.15 -11.70
C LEU A 269 18.77 23.66 -12.13
N PRO A 270 18.69 22.85 -13.20
CA PRO A 270 17.44 22.22 -13.60
C PRO A 270 17.03 21.15 -12.57
N THR A 271 15.74 20.80 -12.54
CA THR A 271 15.19 19.79 -11.62
C THR A 271 15.62 18.36 -11.93
N ASP A 272 16.19 18.14 -13.12
CA ASP A 272 16.77 16.88 -13.60
C ASP A 272 18.29 16.79 -13.36
N PHE A 273 18.88 17.78 -12.66
CA PHE A 273 20.30 17.77 -12.33
C PHE A 273 20.64 16.55 -11.47
N ASN A 274 21.71 15.85 -11.86
CA ASN A 274 22.24 14.70 -11.15
C ASN A 274 23.67 15.00 -10.71
N GLU A 275 23.88 15.12 -9.40
CA GLU A 275 25.18 15.32 -8.76
C GLU A 275 25.98 14.03 -8.58
N GLY A 276 25.36 12.87 -8.83
CA GLY A 276 25.97 11.57 -8.66
C GLY A 276 27.14 11.32 -9.61
N ALA A 277 28.14 10.58 -9.13
CA ALA A 277 29.18 10.05 -10.00
C ALA A 277 28.57 9.08 -11.04
N LYS A 278 29.15 9.02 -12.25
CA LYS A 278 28.64 8.17 -13.34
C LYS A 278 28.59 6.67 -13.01
N ASN A 279 29.33 6.22 -12.00
CA ASN A 279 29.37 4.84 -11.55
C ASN A 279 28.61 4.62 -10.22
N ASN A 280 27.84 5.59 -9.76
CA ASN A 280 27.00 5.44 -8.58
C ASN A 280 25.80 4.56 -8.95
N THR A 281 25.83 3.31 -8.50
CA THR A 281 24.79 2.31 -8.76
C THR A 281 24.27 1.78 -7.44
N TYR A 282 22.99 1.45 -7.39
CA TYR A 282 22.42 0.84 -6.21
C TYR A 282 21.31 -0.13 -6.60
N SER A 283 21.59 -1.41 -6.36
CA SER A 283 20.67 -2.52 -6.60
C SER A 283 20.14 -3.08 -5.29
N ARG A 284 18.92 -3.63 -5.31
CA ARG A 284 18.31 -4.29 -4.16
C ARG A 284 17.71 -5.63 -4.54
N ASN A 285 17.88 -6.62 -3.67
CA ASN A 285 17.26 -7.94 -3.79
C ASN A 285 16.62 -8.32 -2.45
N GLU A 286 15.34 -8.65 -2.47
CA GLU A 286 14.55 -8.95 -1.28
C GLU A 286 13.85 -10.29 -1.43
N LYS A 287 13.88 -11.08 -0.36
CA LYS A 287 13.18 -12.36 -0.27
C LYS A 287 12.58 -12.46 1.12
N MET A 288 11.27 -12.60 1.17
CA MET A 288 10.51 -12.70 2.41
C MET A 288 9.59 -13.90 2.32
N VAL A 289 9.55 -14.68 3.40
CA VAL A 289 8.67 -15.83 3.55
C VAL A 289 8.11 -15.79 4.97
N GLY A 290 6.81 -15.95 5.10
CA GLY A 290 6.12 -15.92 6.37
C GLY A 290 4.75 -16.58 6.30
N TYR A 291 4.05 -16.57 7.42
CA TYR A 291 2.69 -17.07 7.51
C TYR A 291 1.89 -16.29 8.55
N SER A 292 0.57 -16.34 8.41
CA SER A 292 -0.43 -15.88 9.37
C SER A 292 -1.26 -17.09 9.78
N PHE A 293 -1.44 -17.31 11.08
CA PHE A 293 -2.29 -18.37 11.60
C PHE A 293 -3.33 -17.78 12.55
N GLU A 294 -4.61 -18.00 12.26
CA GLU A 294 -5.73 -17.64 13.13
C GLU A 294 -6.50 -18.92 13.48
N SER A 295 -6.85 -19.07 14.75
CA SER A 295 -7.76 -20.11 15.22
C SER A 295 -8.71 -19.53 16.26
N ARG A 296 -10.00 -19.75 16.10
CA ARG A 296 -11.04 -19.36 17.06
C ARG A 296 -11.42 -20.56 17.92
N ILE A 297 -11.36 -20.36 19.24
CA ILE A 297 -11.80 -21.36 20.23
C ILE A 297 -13.32 -21.26 20.39
#